data_AF-A0ABD0N1V1-F1
#
_entry.id   AF-A0ABD0N1V1-F1
#
_cell.length_a   1.000
_cell.length_b   1.000
_cell.length_c   1.000
_cell.angle_alpha   90.00
_cell.angle_beta   90.00
_cell.angle_gamma   90.00
#
_symmetry.space_group_name_H-M   'P 1'
#
loop_
_entity.id
_entity.type
_entity.pdbx_description
1 polymer ?
#
loop_
_entity_poly.entity_id
_entity_poly.type
_entity_poly.pdbx_seq_one_letter_code
_entity_poly.pdbx_strand_id
1 'polypeptide(L)'
;MFLWSFIEYCIHRFVFHMRPPAHNYYLITLHFLLHGQHHKSPFDGSRLVFPPSLAAIVIGAFYLILQQLLPEGLGTSLFVGGLCGYVVYDMIHYYLHYGSPRKGSYLYGLKAYHVKHHFEHQRA
;
A
#
# COMPACT_ATOMS: atom_id res chain seq x y z
N MET A 1 -11.37 -5.91 -6.01
CA MET A 1 -11.42 -4.43 -6.09
C MET A 1 -11.99 -3.78 -4.83
N PHE A 2 -13.29 -3.83 -4.54
CA PHE A 2 -13.84 -3.18 -3.33
C PHE A 2 -13.22 -3.69 -2.02
N LEU A 3 -13.09 -5.01 -1.88
CA LEU A 3 -12.40 -5.61 -0.74
C LEU A 3 -10.94 -5.10 -0.62
N TRP A 4 -10.25 -4.95 -1.75
CA TRP A 4 -8.90 -4.39 -1.76
C TRP A 4 -8.88 -2.95 -1.22
N SER A 5 -9.79 -2.08 -1.64
CA SER A 5 -9.82 -0.69 -1.13
C SER A 5 -10.02 -0.63 0.41
N PHE A 6 -10.77 -1.57 0.97
CA PHE A 6 -10.90 -1.69 2.43
C PHE A 6 -9.59 -2.19 3.07
N ILE A 7 -8.97 -3.23 2.49
CA ILE A 7 -7.68 -3.76 2.94
C ILE A 7 -6.59 -2.69 2.86
N GLU A 8 -6.50 -1.96 1.75
CA GLU A 8 -5.60 -0.82 1.53
C GLU A 8 -5.74 0.19 2.67
N TYR A 9 -6.96 0.61 2.97
CA TYR A 9 -7.22 1.54 4.06
C TYR A 9 -6.73 1.01 5.41
N CYS A 10 -7.03 -0.25 5.73
CA CYS A 10 -6.63 -0.89 6.97
C CYS A 10 -5.12 -1.03 7.10
N ILE A 11 -4.44 -1.55 6.07
CA ILE A 11 -2.98 -1.70 6.07
C ILE A 11 -2.31 -0.33 6.15
N HIS A 12 -2.74 0.62 5.33
CA HIS A 12 -2.16 1.96 5.33
C HIS A 12 -2.34 2.62 6.71
N ARG A 13 -3.54 2.60 7.28
CA ARG A 13 -3.82 3.26 8.56
C ARG A 13 -3.19 2.57 9.78
N PHE A 14 -3.27 1.25 9.87
CA PHE A 14 -2.94 0.53 11.12
C PHE A 14 -1.58 -0.16 11.09
N VAL A 15 -1.06 -0.50 9.91
CA VAL A 15 0.24 -1.18 9.76
C VAL A 15 1.30 -0.19 9.31
N PHE A 16 1.06 0.55 8.23
CA PHE A 16 2.02 1.48 7.66
C PHE A 16 2.21 2.75 8.51
N HIS A 17 1.20 3.17 9.26
CA HIS A 17 1.27 4.27 10.24
C HIS A 17 1.18 3.77 11.69
N MET A 18 1.70 2.57 11.96
CA MET A 18 1.83 2.09 13.34
C MET A 18 2.85 2.90 14.13
N ARG A 19 2.65 3.06 15.44
CA ARG A 19 3.60 3.70 16.36
C ARG A 19 4.42 2.65 17.12
N PRO A 20 5.61 2.25 16.65
CA PRO A 20 6.43 1.29 17.35
C PRO A 20 6.96 1.85 18.68
N PRO A 21 7.07 1.05 19.76
CA PRO A 21 7.70 1.49 21.00
C PRO A 21 9.17 1.85 20.79
N ALA A 22 9.63 2.95 21.40
CA ALA A 22 11.00 3.47 21.20
C ALA A 22 12.13 2.48 21.56
N HIS A 23 11.84 1.49 22.42
CA HIS A 23 12.81 0.48 22.84
C HIS A 23 12.86 -0.75 21.91
N ASN A 24 11.96 -0.87 20.93
CA ASN A 24 11.88 -2.03 20.05
C ASN A 24 12.50 -1.74 18.67
N TYR A 25 13.81 -1.98 18.57
CA TYR A 25 14.57 -1.80 17.33
C TYR A 25 13.95 -2.51 16.13
N TYR A 26 13.58 -3.79 16.28
CA TYR A 26 13.07 -4.60 15.17
C TYR A 26 11.75 -4.06 14.63
N LEU A 27 10.84 -3.63 15.50
CA LEU A 27 9.55 -3.09 15.07
C LEU A 27 9.70 -1.71 14.41
N ILE A 28 10.63 -0.89 14.89
CA ILE A 28 10.99 0.39 14.25
C ILE A 28 11.55 0.13 12.85
N THR A 29 12.48 -0.82 12.70
CA THR A 29 13.04 -1.19 11.40
C THR A 29 11.97 -1.73 10.46
N LEU A 30 11.07 -2.60 10.95
CA LEU A 30 9.95 -3.10 10.14
C LEU A 30 9.04 -1.97 9.66
N HIS A 31 8.62 -1.06 10.56
CA HIS A 31 7.83 0.12 10.19
C HIS A 31 8.54 0.97 9.14
N PHE A 32 9.83 1.22 9.32
CA PHE A 32 10.63 2.00 8.37
C PHE A 32 10.67 1.33 6.99
N LEU A 33 10.87 0.02 6.94
CA LEU A 33 10.91 -0.73 5.69
C LEU A 33 9.54 -0.82 5.00
N LEU A 34 8.45 -0.93 5.75
CA LEU A 34 7.10 -1.02 5.18
C LEU A 34 6.63 0.30 4.58
N HIS A 35 6.85 1.42 5.27
CA HIS A 35 6.31 2.71 4.82
C HIS A 35 7.07 3.95 5.31
N GLY A 36 7.79 3.86 6.44
CA GLY A 36 8.51 5.01 6.99
C GLY A 36 9.57 5.59 6.04
N GLN A 37 10.25 4.75 5.26
CA GLN A 37 11.21 5.19 4.24
C GLN A 37 10.56 6.07 3.17
N HIS A 38 9.34 5.71 2.74
CA HIS A 38 8.59 6.42 1.73
C HIS A 38 8.17 7.80 2.23
N HIS A 39 7.69 7.91 3.47
CA HIS A 39 7.41 9.21 4.08
C HIS A 39 8.66 10.05 4.34
N LYS A 40 9.79 9.42 4.66
CA LYS A 40 11.05 10.13 4.91
C LYS A 40 11.65 10.71 3.62
N SER A 41 11.48 10.02 2.50
CA SER A 41 11.99 10.42 1.17
C SER A 41 10.93 10.21 0.09
N PRO A 42 9.87 11.04 0.04
CA PRO A 42 8.71 10.82 -0.81
C PRO A 42 8.98 11.00 -2.32
N PHE A 43 10.14 11.51 -2.69
CA PHE A 43 10.55 11.71 -4.08
C PHE A 43 11.60 10.71 -4.56
N ASP A 44 12.04 9.76 -3.72
CA ASP A 44 12.93 8.67 -4.13
C ASP A 44 12.16 7.61 -4.93
N GLY A 45 12.33 7.63 -6.26
CA GLY A 45 11.62 6.73 -7.18
C GLY A 45 11.98 5.26 -7.02
N SER A 46 13.11 4.95 -6.37
CA SER A 46 13.54 3.58 -6.11
C SER A 46 12.89 2.96 -4.86
N ARG A 47 12.22 3.78 -4.03
CA ARG A 47 11.69 3.39 -2.71
C ARG A 47 10.20 3.65 -2.52
N LEU A 48 9.46 3.88 -3.62
CA LEU A 48 8.02 4.19 -3.55
C LEU A 48 7.14 2.94 -3.49
N VAL A 49 7.28 2.08 -4.50
CA VAL A 49 6.44 0.87 -4.63
C VAL A 49 7.01 -0.26 -3.78
N PHE A 50 6.13 -1.16 -3.33
CA PHE A 50 6.59 -2.29 -2.55
C PHE A 50 7.48 -3.22 -3.40
N PRO A 51 8.64 -3.70 -2.90
CA PRO A 51 9.55 -4.51 -3.70
C PRO A 51 8.87 -5.78 -4.22
N PRO A 52 8.85 -6.05 -5.54
CA PRO A 52 8.11 -7.18 -6.12
C PRO A 52 8.50 -8.54 -5.54
N SER A 53 9.77 -8.73 -5.18
CA SER A 53 10.25 -9.99 -4.56
C SER A 53 9.63 -10.22 -3.19
N LEU A 54 9.54 -9.18 -2.36
CA LEU A 54 8.88 -9.27 -1.04
C LEU A 54 7.37 -9.38 -1.21
N ALA A 55 6.79 -8.64 -2.16
CA ALA A 55 5.37 -8.72 -2.50
C ALA A 55 4.99 -10.16 -2.89
N ALA A 56 5.79 -10.82 -3.72
CA ALA A 56 5.53 -12.18 -4.21
C ALA A 56 5.43 -13.21 -3.09
N ILE A 57 6.26 -13.09 -2.04
CA ILE A 57 6.19 -13.98 -0.87
C ILE A 57 4.84 -13.83 -0.17
N VAL A 58 4.42 -12.58 0.10
CA VAL A 58 3.14 -12.29 0.78
C VAL A 58 1.95 -12.70 -0.09
N ILE A 59 1.99 -12.38 -1.39
CA ILE A 59 0.95 -12.73 -2.37
C ILE A 59 0.82 -14.25 -2.49
N GLY A 60 1.94 -14.98 -2.56
CA GLY A 60 1.96 -16.44 -2.63
C GLY A 60 1.38 -17.08 -1.38
N ALA A 61 1.75 -16.59 -0.19
CA ALA A 61 1.16 -17.04 1.07
C ALA A 61 -0.36 -16.80 1.10
N PHE A 62 -0.81 -15.62 0.64
CA PHE A 62 -2.23 -15.29 0.59
C PHE A 62 -3.00 -16.17 -0.40
N TYR A 63 -2.41 -16.48 -1.56
CA TYR A 63 -2.98 -17.44 -2.51
C TYR A 63 -3.21 -18.81 -1.87
N LEU A 64 -2.18 -19.37 -1.23
CA LEU A 64 -2.28 -20.68 -0.58
C LEU A 64 -3.35 -20.69 0.51
N ILE A 65 -3.40 -19.65 1.36
CA ILE A 65 -4.42 -19.51 2.40
C ILE A 65 -5.83 -19.51 1.79
N LEU A 66 -6.06 -18.73 0.73
CA LEU A 66 -7.37 -18.66 0.09
C LEU A 66 -7.80 -20.00 -0.52
N GLN A 67 -6.88 -20.73 -1.16
CA GLN A 67 -7.19 -22.03 -1.76
C GLN A 67 -7.45 -23.12 -0.72
N GLN A 68 -6.88 -23.00 0.49
CA GLN A 68 -7.13 -23.95 1.57
C GLN A 68 -8.44 -23.66 2.33
N LEU A 69 -8.84 -22.39 2.42
CA LEU A 69 -10.00 -21.99 3.23
C LEU A 69 -11.30 -21.89 2.43
N LEU A 70 -11.25 -21.72 1.11
CA LEU A 70 -12.40 -21.41 0.28
C LEU A 70 -12.53 -22.40 -0.88
N PRO A 71 -13.75 -22.62 -1.40
CA PRO A 71 -13.93 -23.33 -2.66
C PRO A 71 -13.10 -22.69 -3.78
N GLU A 72 -12.49 -23.51 -4.63
CA GLU A 72 -11.53 -23.10 -5.67
C GLU A 72 -11.99 -21.88 -6.48
N GLY A 73 -13.24 -21.88 -6.95
CA GLY A 73 -13.79 -20.77 -7.74
C GLY A 73 -13.85 -19.45 -6.96
N LEU A 74 -14.23 -19.50 -5.68
CA LEU A 74 -14.30 -18.31 -4.82
C LEU A 74 -12.90 -17.84 -4.40
N GLY A 75 -12.04 -18.78 -3.97
CA GLY A 75 -10.66 -18.49 -3.58
C GLY A 75 -9.87 -17.84 -4.71
N THR A 76 -9.98 -18.39 -5.91
CA THR A 76 -9.33 -17.85 -7.12
C THR A 76 -9.89 -16.47 -7.49
N SER A 77 -11.21 -16.29 -7.45
CA SER A 77 -11.84 -15.00 -7.77
C SER A 77 -11.42 -13.89 -6.80
N LEU A 78 -11.38 -14.18 -5.49
CA LEU A 78 -10.92 -13.23 -4.47
C LEU A 78 -9.43 -12.91 -4.63
N PHE A 79 -8.60 -13.93 -4.90
CA PHE A 79 -7.18 -13.75 -5.14
C PHE A 79 -6.91 -12.82 -6.33
N VAL A 80 -7.48 -13.13 -7.50
CA VAL A 80 -7.28 -12.32 -8.72
C VAL A 80 -7.83 -10.91 -8.53
N GLY A 81 -9.02 -10.78 -7.95
CA GLY A 81 -9.63 -9.48 -7.67
C GLY A 81 -8.89 -8.65 -6.61
N GLY A 82 -8.18 -9.30 -5.69
CA GLY A 82 -7.29 -8.68 -4.71
C GLY A 82 -5.97 -8.24 -5.34
N LEU A 83 -5.32 -9.12 -6.10
CA LEU A 83 -4.07 -8.84 -6.81
C LEU A 83 -4.23 -7.69 -7.81
N CYS A 84 -5.32 -7.69 -8.59
CA CYS A 84 -5.65 -6.58 -9.48
C CYS A 84 -5.82 -5.27 -8.71
N GLY A 85 -6.50 -5.31 -7.56
CA GLY A 85 -6.66 -4.15 -6.68
C GLY A 85 -5.32 -3.60 -6.20
N TYR A 86 -4.43 -4.49 -5.74
CA TYR A 86 -3.08 -4.14 -5.31
C TYR A 86 -2.26 -3.46 -6.40
N VAL A 87 -2.23 -4.03 -7.61
CA VAL A 87 -1.48 -3.44 -8.73
C VAL A 87 -2.05 -2.06 -9.09
N VAL A 88 -3.38 -1.93 -9.17
CA VAL A 88 -4.03 -0.65 -9.45
C VAL A 88 -3.69 0.39 -8.37
N TYR A 89 -3.71 -0.01 -7.10
CA TYR A 89 -3.29 0.85 -5.99
C TYR A 89 -1.85 1.33 -6.16
N ASP A 90 -0.89 0.43 -6.37
CA ASP A 90 0.54 0.78 -6.50
C ASP A 90 0.78 1.70 -7.70
N MET A 91 0.11 1.43 -8.83
CA MET A 91 0.18 2.27 -10.02
C MET A 91 -0.41 3.66 -9.80
N ILE A 92 -1.58 3.76 -9.15
CA ILE A 92 -2.19 5.05 -8.80
C ILE A 92 -1.24 5.78 -7.85
N HIS A 93 -0.77 5.14 -6.78
CA HIS A 93 0.12 5.74 -5.80
C HIS A 93 1.38 6.31 -6.45
N TYR A 94 2.05 5.54 -7.31
CA TYR A 94 3.19 6.01 -8.10
C TYR A 94 2.83 7.21 -8.98
N TYR A 95 1.69 7.16 -9.67
CA TYR A 95 1.22 8.26 -10.50
C TYR A 95 0.88 9.52 -9.69
N LEU A 96 0.41 9.41 -8.44
CA LEU A 96 0.18 10.57 -7.58
C LEU A 96 1.49 11.27 -7.22
N HIS A 97 2.59 10.53 -7.02
CA HIS A 97 3.90 11.13 -6.80
C HIS A 97 4.48 11.77 -8.07
N TYR A 98 4.56 11.02 -9.17
CA TYR A 98 5.35 11.42 -10.34
C TYR A 98 4.53 11.97 -11.52
N GLY A 99 3.23 11.69 -11.57
CA GLY A 99 2.34 12.13 -12.64
C GLY A 99 1.90 13.59 -12.51
N SER A 100 1.36 14.12 -13.61
CA SER A 100 0.73 15.44 -13.68
C SER A 100 -0.75 15.32 -14.06
N PRO A 101 -1.63 14.93 -13.11
CA PRO A 101 -3.05 14.81 -13.39
C PRO A 101 -3.65 16.16 -13.79
N ARG A 102 -4.58 16.13 -14.75
CA ARG A 102 -5.25 17.34 -15.24
C ARG A 102 -5.97 18.07 -14.09
N LYS A 103 -5.75 19.38 -13.96
CA LYS A 103 -6.44 20.23 -12.96
C LYS A 103 -7.95 20.02 -13.02
N GLY A 104 -8.58 19.85 -11.86
CA GLY A 104 -10.02 19.59 -11.72
C GLY A 104 -10.45 18.14 -11.94
N SER A 105 -9.55 17.23 -12.33
CA SER A 105 -9.86 15.79 -12.39
C SER A 105 -9.89 15.14 -11.01
N TYR A 106 -10.53 13.97 -10.92
CA TYR A 106 -10.51 13.15 -9.71
C TYR A 106 -9.09 12.86 -9.21
N LEU A 107 -8.18 12.44 -10.11
CA LEU A 107 -6.79 12.14 -9.77
C LEU A 107 -6.00 13.39 -9.32
N TYR A 108 -6.39 14.58 -9.77
CA TYR A 108 -5.79 15.82 -9.27
C TYR A 108 -6.19 16.07 -7.82
N GLY A 109 -7.48 15.88 -7.48
CA GLY A 109 -7.95 15.94 -6.11
C GLY A 109 -7.28 14.88 -5.22
N LEU A 110 -7.16 13.66 -5.73
CA LEU A 110 -6.50 12.56 -5.03
C LEU A 110 -5.00 12.84 -4.81
N LYS A 111 -4.31 13.42 -5.80
CA LYS A 111 -2.91 13.85 -5.65
C LYS A 111 -2.77 14.90 -4.57
N ALA A 112 -3.62 15.92 -4.57
CA ALA A 112 -3.61 16.95 -3.54
C ALA A 112 -3.85 16.37 -2.14
N TYR A 113 -4.81 15.44 -2.01
CA TYR A 113 -5.08 14.73 -0.76
C TYR A 113 -3.87 13.91 -0.28
N HIS A 114 -3.26 13.13 -1.18
CA HIS A 114 -2.09 12.29 -0.89
C HIS A 114 -0.85 13.10 -0.51
N VAL A 115 -0.60 14.22 -1.21
CA VAL A 115 0.50 15.14 -0.86
C VAL A 115 0.26 15.75 0.52
N LYS A 116 -0.97 16.13 0.86
CA LYS A 116 -1.28 16.62 2.22
C LYS A 116 -1.06 15.56 3.29
N HIS A 117 -1.35 14.30 3.00
CA HIS A 117 -1.03 13.18 3.89
C HIS A 117 0.48 13.09 4.16
N HIS A 118 1.32 13.31 3.13
CA HIS A 118 2.78 13.34 3.28
C HIS A 118 3.31 14.53 4.11
N PHE A 119 2.77 15.74 3.91
CA PHE A 119 3.43 16.96 4.40
C PHE A 119 2.67 17.75 5.48
N GLU A 120 1.34 17.63 5.55
CA GLU A 120 0.51 18.42 6.48
C GLU A 120 -0.14 17.56 7.57
N HIS A 121 -0.65 16.39 7.19
CA HIS A 121 -1.53 15.57 8.03
C HIS A 121 -0.95 14.17 8.28
N GLN A 122 0.38 14.05 8.32
CA GLN A 122 1.02 12.83 8.77
C GLN A 122 0.72 12.68 10.27
N ARG A 123 -0.44 12.09 10.59
CA ARG A 123 -0.75 11.68 11.95
C ARG A 123 0.20 10.53 12.25
N ALA A 124 1.33 10.86 12.88
CA ALA A 124 2.16 9.90 13.60
C ALA A 124 1.25 9.05 14.46
#